data_AF-A0A517R3D2-F1
#
_entry.id   AF-A0A517R3D2-F1
#
_cell.length_a   1.000
_cell.length_b   1.000
_cell.length_c   1.000
_cell.angle_alpha   90.00
_cell.angle_beta   90.00
_cell.angle_gamma   90.00
#
_symmetry.space_group_name_H-M   'P 1'
#
loop_
_entity.id
_entity.type
_entity.pdbx_description
1 polymer ?
#
loop_
_entity_poly.entity_id
_entity_poly.type
_entity_poly.pdbx_seq_one_letter_code
_entity_poly.pdbx_strand_id
1 'polypeptide(L)'
;MNSPSQDPLAGEIPSVLENYGVDTTTGRLLRQGDAKLMLKRMAEAEETIAEQERINREVTDRIELSVAEKRLELQYLIEFGVRASERQAFQVLLSEVAEHGGLTLREAAGLAHARMTAINQSSNGIDELSLDPDSPSLSAAVA
;
A
#
# COMPACT_ATOMS: atom_id res chain seq x y z
N MET A 1 11.07 27.04 -22.74
CA MET A 1 10.59 28.03 -21.76
C MET A 1 11.07 27.57 -20.42
N ASN A 2 12.14 28.18 -19.88
CA ASN A 2 12.68 27.85 -18.56
C ASN A 2 12.03 28.80 -17.55
N SER A 3 11.19 28.28 -16.67
CA SER A 3 10.69 29.03 -15.53
C SER A 3 11.86 29.35 -14.61
N PRO A 4 12.00 30.59 -14.10
CA PRO A 4 13.01 30.89 -13.10
C PRO A 4 12.69 30.07 -11.86
N SER A 5 13.70 29.34 -11.37
CA SER A 5 13.69 28.65 -10.09
C SER A 5 13.38 29.66 -8.99
N GLN A 6 12.11 29.75 -8.59
CA GLN A 6 11.70 30.44 -7.37
C GLN A 6 12.20 29.61 -6.20
N ASP A 7 13.42 29.92 -5.77
CA ASP A 7 13.95 29.44 -4.51
C ASP A 7 13.06 30.03 -3.41
N PRO A 8 12.29 29.21 -2.65
CA PRO A 8 11.33 29.70 -1.65
C PRO A 8 12.01 30.47 -0.50
N LEU A 9 13.35 30.38 -0.43
CA LEU A 9 14.22 31.03 0.54
C LEU A 9 14.93 32.29 0.00
N ALA A 10 14.82 32.58 -1.31
CA ALA A 10 15.33 33.84 -1.84
C ALA A 10 14.39 34.98 -1.41
N GLY A 11 14.80 35.73 -0.39
CA GLY A 11 14.09 36.94 0.05
C GLY A 11 13.98 37.96 -1.09
N GLU A 12 12.87 38.69 -1.15
CA GLU A 12 12.58 39.70 -2.19
C GLU A 12 13.39 41.01 -2.01
N ILE A 13 14.22 41.09 -0.97
CA ILE A 13 14.86 42.32 -0.50
C ILE A 13 16.14 42.78 -1.25
N PRO A 14 16.84 42.00 -2.10
CA PRO A 14 18.06 42.47 -2.77
C PRO A 14 17.88 43.84 -3.46
N SER A 15 16.71 44.08 -4.08
CA SER A 15 16.41 45.32 -4.82
C SER A 15 16.13 46.55 -3.95
N VAL A 16 15.73 46.37 -2.68
CA VAL A 16 15.35 47.49 -1.79
C VAL A 16 16.54 47.94 -0.94
N LEU A 17 17.45 47.03 -0.59
CA LEU A 17 18.71 47.34 0.10
C LEU A 17 19.73 48.06 -0.79
N GLU A 18 19.60 47.94 -2.11
CA GLU A 18 20.36 48.78 -3.05
C GLU A 18 20.01 50.27 -2.92
N ASN A 19 18.75 50.59 -2.56
CA ASN A 19 18.27 51.96 -2.42
C ASN A 19 18.47 52.54 -1.01
N TYR A 20 18.48 51.69 0.02
CA TYR A 20 18.71 52.08 1.40
C TYR A 20 19.90 51.28 1.93
N GLY A 21 21.07 51.94 1.96
CA GLY A 21 22.32 51.32 2.37
C GLY A 21 22.16 50.45 3.62
N VAL A 22 22.89 49.35 3.61
CA VAL A 22 22.77 48.22 4.55
C VAL A 22 22.79 48.65 6.02
N ASP A 23 23.56 49.69 6.36
CA ASP A 23 23.76 50.19 7.74
C ASP A 23 22.76 51.27 8.17
N THR A 24 21.91 51.74 7.25
CA THR A 24 20.83 52.68 7.58
C THR A 24 19.84 52.04 8.54
N THR A 25 19.15 52.86 9.34
CA THR A 25 18.08 52.40 10.24
C THR A 25 16.99 51.66 9.46
N THR A 26 16.63 52.17 8.27
CA THR A 26 15.68 51.55 7.35
C THR A 26 16.17 50.21 6.80
N GLY A 27 17.44 50.12 6.37
CA GLY A 27 18.05 48.87 5.89
C GLY A 27 18.16 47.79 6.96
N ARG A 28 18.38 48.18 8.22
CA ARG A 28 18.34 47.25 9.37
C ARG A 28 16.93 46.72 9.64
N LEU A 29 15.92 47.58 9.61
CA LEU A 29 14.52 47.18 9.81
C LEU A 29 14.03 46.23 8.71
N LEU A 30 14.40 46.49 7.44
CA LEU A 30 14.06 45.63 6.32
C LEU A 30 14.64 44.21 6.48
N ARG A 31 15.92 44.10 6.84
CA ARG A 31 16.56 42.80 7.10
C ARG A 31 15.96 42.07 8.31
N GLN A 32 15.58 42.81 9.35
CA GLN A 32 14.90 42.22 10.50
C GLN A 32 13.49 41.70 10.11
N GLY A 33 12.79 42.40 9.22
CA GLY A 33 11.53 41.96 8.64
C GLY A 33 11.68 40.68 7.82
N ASP A 34 12.69 40.62 6.94
CA ASP A 34 12.98 39.44 6.13
C ASP A 34 13.35 38.24 6.98
N ALA A 35 14.24 38.43 7.96
CA ALA A 35 14.65 37.36 8.86
C ALA A 35 13.44 36.79 9.61
N LYS A 36 12.51 37.65 10.06
CA LYS A 36 11.25 37.20 10.68
C LYS A 36 10.33 36.45 9.70
N LEU A 37 10.23 36.92 8.45
CA LEU A 37 9.43 36.26 7.42
C LEU A 37 10.01 34.88 7.08
N MET A 38 11.33 34.79 6.93
CA MET A 38 12.05 33.56 6.64
C MET A 38 11.91 32.56 7.79
N LEU A 39 12.05 32.99 9.05
CA LEU A 39 11.80 32.15 10.22
C LEU A 39 10.37 31.62 10.25
N LYS A 40 9.39 32.44 9.87
CA LYS A 40 7.99 31.99 9.80
C LYS A 40 7.78 30.94 8.71
N ARG A 41 8.35 31.15 7.52
CA ARG A 41 8.31 30.17 6.41
C ARG A 41 9.02 28.87 6.79
N MET A 42 10.12 28.94 7.53
CA MET A 42 10.81 27.75 8.06
C MET A 42 9.92 26.98 9.04
N ALA A 43 9.25 27.65 9.97
CA ALA A 43 8.34 27.00 10.91
C ALA A 43 7.16 26.31 10.19
N GLU A 44 6.59 26.95 9.16
CA GLU A 44 5.53 26.36 8.33
C GLU A 44 6.03 25.14 7.53
N ALA A 45 7.28 25.20 7.04
CA ALA A 45 7.92 24.09 6.33
C ALA A 45 8.27 22.93 7.27
N GLU A 46 8.70 23.19 8.51
CA GLU A 46 9.02 22.17 9.51
C GLU A 46 7.83 21.26 9.82
N GLU A 47 6.64 21.83 9.97
CA GLU A 47 5.41 21.04 10.19
C GLU A 47 5.11 20.12 8.99
N THR A 48 5.27 20.66 7.78
CA THR A 48 5.06 19.90 6.54
C THR A 48 6.08 18.76 6.40
N ILE A 49 7.34 19.02 6.74
CA ILE A 49 8.42 18.02 6.73
C ILE A 49 8.15 16.94 7.79
N ALA A 50 7.73 17.32 9.00
CA ALA A 50 7.43 16.38 10.07
C ALA A 50 6.30 15.42 9.69
N GLU A 51 5.23 15.92 9.05
CA GLU A 51 4.15 15.08 8.56
C GLU A 51 4.61 14.17 7.41
N GLN A 52 5.43 14.68 6.49
CA GLN A 52 6.01 13.86 5.43
C GLN A 52 6.92 12.75 5.98
N GLU A 53 7.73 13.03 7.00
CA GLU A 53 8.54 12.02 7.68
C GLU A 53 7.68 10.96 8.36
N ARG A 54 6.57 11.36 8.99
CA ARG A 54 5.62 10.43 9.61
C ARG A 54 5.03 9.48 8.57
N ILE A 55 4.56 10.02 7.43
CA ILE A 55 4.01 9.23 6.33
C ILE A 55 5.08 8.29 5.76
N ASN A 56 6.31 8.79 5.55
CA ASN A 56 7.39 7.96 5.02
C ASN A 56 7.69 6.77 5.94
N ARG A 57 7.76 6.98 7.27
CA ARG A 57 7.94 5.88 8.24
C ARG A 57 6.82 4.86 8.16
N GLU A 58 5.56 5.31 8.14
CA GLU A 58 4.40 4.42 8.03
C GLU A 58 4.41 3.60 6.73
N VAL A 59 4.81 4.21 5.61
CA VAL A 59 4.93 3.53 4.33
C VAL A 59 6.07 2.51 4.36
N THR A 60 7.23 2.87 4.93
CA THR A 60 8.36 1.95 5.08
C THR A 60 7.98 0.74 5.91
N ASP A 61 7.34 0.93 7.07
CA ASP A 61 6.90 -0.16 7.94
C ASP A 61 5.94 -1.13 7.21
N ARG A 62 4.99 -0.59 6.44
CA ARG A 62 4.05 -1.39 5.63
C ARG A 62 4.75 -2.17 4.52
N ILE A 63 5.74 -1.57 3.86
CA ILE A 63 6.54 -2.24 2.83
C ILE A 63 7.34 -3.38 3.44
N GLU A 64 8.00 -3.14 4.59
CA GLU A 64 8.77 -4.17 5.29
C GLU A 64 7.90 -5.36 5.71
N LEU A 65 6.70 -5.09 6.26
CA LEU A 65 5.73 -6.12 6.59
C LEU A 65 5.33 -6.94 5.35
N SER A 66 4.98 -6.26 4.25
CA SER A 66 4.57 -6.92 3.00
C SER A 66 5.69 -7.78 2.41
N VAL A 67 6.93 -7.29 2.44
CA VAL A 67 8.11 -8.04 1.98
C VAL A 67 8.34 -9.28 2.86
N ALA A 68 8.20 -9.16 4.18
CA ALA A 68 8.33 -10.29 5.09
C ALA A 68 7.26 -11.36 4.83
N GLU A 69 6.01 -10.96 4.62
CA GLU A 69 4.91 -11.86 4.27
C GLU A 69 5.15 -12.58 2.93
N LYS A 70 5.56 -11.84 1.89
CA LYS A 70 5.88 -12.44 0.59
C LYS A 70 7.08 -13.37 0.64
N ARG A 71 8.10 -13.04 1.43
CA ARG A 71 9.24 -13.92 1.64
C ARG A 71 8.83 -15.22 2.31
N LEU A 72 7.96 -15.15 3.31
CA LEU A 72 7.41 -16.33 3.98
C LEU A 72 6.57 -17.17 3.02
N GLU A 73 5.71 -16.54 2.22
CA GLU A 73 4.89 -17.21 1.20
C GLU A 73 5.75 -17.98 0.20
N LEU A 74 6.80 -17.35 -0.33
CA LEU A 74 7.73 -17.99 -1.25
C LEU A 74 8.50 -19.14 -0.59
N GLN A 75 8.92 -18.98 0.67
CA GLN A 75 9.61 -20.06 1.39
C GLN A 75 8.71 -21.30 1.53
N TYR A 76 7.45 -21.11 1.94
CA TYR A 76 6.48 -22.20 2.04
C TYR A 76 6.23 -22.89 0.69
N LEU A 77 6.12 -22.10 -0.39
CA LEU A 77 5.91 -22.64 -1.72
C LEU A 77 7.12 -23.44 -2.21
N ILE A 78 8.35 -22.98 -1.94
CA ILE A 78 9.58 -23.67 -2.36
C ILE A 78 9.79 -24.96 -1.55
N GLU A 79 9.63 -24.90 -0.23
CA GLU A 79 9.99 -26.00 0.67
C GLU A 79 8.93 -27.10 0.68
N PHE A 80 7.65 -26.72 0.59
CA PHE A 80 6.53 -27.66 0.72
C PHE A 80 5.63 -27.74 -0.52
N GLY A 81 5.78 -26.85 -1.50
CA GLY A 81 4.86 -26.77 -2.64
C GLY A 81 3.47 -26.24 -2.27
N VAL A 82 3.33 -25.64 -1.08
CA VAL A 82 2.04 -25.22 -0.50
C VAL A 82 2.08 -23.72 -0.23
N ARG A 83 0.95 -23.02 -0.43
CA ARG A 83 0.85 -21.59 -0.12
C ARG A 83 0.94 -21.36 1.40
N ALA A 84 1.52 -20.26 1.86
CA ALA A 84 1.57 -19.96 3.30
C ALA A 84 0.18 -19.85 3.95
N SER A 85 -0.84 -19.41 3.21
CA SER A 85 -2.25 -19.42 3.66
C SER A 85 -2.80 -20.81 3.97
N GLU A 86 -2.23 -21.84 3.33
CA GLU A 86 -2.63 -23.25 3.46
C GLU A 86 -1.82 -23.98 4.55
N ARG A 87 -0.91 -23.27 5.24
CA ARG A 87 -0.02 -23.83 6.27
C ARG A 87 -0.77 -24.63 7.33
N GLN A 88 -1.90 -24.11 7.81
CA GLN A 88 -2.62 -24.70 8.94
C GLN A 88 -3.28 -26.02 8.53
N ALA A 89 -3.92 -26.06 7.36
CA ALA A 89 -4.48 -27.29 6.79
C ALA A 89 -3.38 -28.32 6.49
N PHE A 90 -2.24 -27.86 5.96
CA PHE A 90 -1.09 -28.72 5.69
C PHE A 90 -0.48 -29.30 6.98
N GLN A 91 -0.38 -28.52 8.06
CA GLN A 91 0.08 -29.01 9.36
C GLN A 91 -0.85 -30.09 9.93
N VAL A 92 -2.16 -29.93 9.82
CA VAL A 92 -3.13 -30.95 10.25
C VAL A 92 -2.98 -32.24 9.43
N LEU A 93 -2.80 -32.10 8.11
CA LEU A 93 -2.59 -33.25 7.22
C LEU A 93 -1.27 -33.97 7.52
N LEU A 94 -0.20 -33.22 7.82
CA LEU A 94 1.06 -33.82 8.26
C LEU A 94 0.94 -34.57 9.59
N SER A 95 0.17 -34.06 10.57
CA SER A 95 -0.08 -34.79 11.81
C SER A 95 -0.88 -36.09 11.58
N GLU A 96 -1.92 -36.03 10.75
CA GLU A 96 -2.75 -37.20 10.41
C GLU A 96 -1.92 -38.27 9.66
N VAL A 97 -1.02 -37.83 8.78
CA VAL A 97 -0.10 -38.70 8.05
C VAL A 97 1.01 -39.27 8.94
N ALA A 98 1.54 -38.49 9.89
CA ALA A 98 2.50 -38.98 10.86
C ALA A 98 1.88 -40.04 11.79
N GLU A 99 0.60 -39.91 12.14
CA GLU A 99 -0.14 -40.88 12.95
C GLU A 99 -0.51 -42.15 12.18
N HIS A 100 -0.74 -42.07 10.86
CA HIS A 100 -1.17 -43.22 10.04
C HIS A 100 -0.10 -43.78 9.09
N GLY A 101 1.08 -43.16 9.00
CA GLY A 101 2.27 -43.66 8.29
C GLY A 101 2.15 -43.86 6.78
N GLY A 102 1.07 -43.37 6.13
CA GLY A 102 0.65 -43.88 4.81
C GLY A 102 0.86 -42.96 3.60
N LEU A 103 1.15 -41.67 3.77
CA LEU A 103 1.20 -40.71 2.65
C LEU A 103 2.56 -40.03 2.56
N THR A 104 3.04 -39.83 1.33
CA THR A 104 4.24 -39.01 1.10
C THR A 104 3.91 -37.52 1.30
N LEU A 105 4.90 -36.73 1.71
CA LEU A 105 4.81 -35.26 1.91
C LEU A 105 4.18 -34.54 0.69
N ARG A 106 4.47 -35.03 -0.52
CA ARG A 106 3.95 -34.52 -1.79
C ARG A 106 2.47 -34.87 -2.02
N GLU A 107 2.05 -36.07 -1.64
CA GLU A 107 0.64 -36.49 -1.72
C GLU A 107 -0.21 -35.74 -0.69
N ALA A 108 0.32 -35.55 0.53
CA ALA A 108 -0.32 -34.77 1.57
C ALA A 108 -0.53 -33.30 1.13
N ALA A 109 0.50 -32.69 0.52
CA ALA A 109 0.39 -31.35 -0.07
C ALA A 109 -0.67 -31.27 -1.18
N GLY A 110 -0.70 -32.26 -2.09
CA GLY A 110 -1.70 -32.34 -3.15
C GLY A 110 -3.13 -32.48 -2.62
N LEU A 111 -3.34 -33.27 -1.56
CA LEU A 111 -4.65 -33.49 -0.94
C LEU A 111 -5.13 -32.24 -0.18
N ALA A 112 -4.24 -31.54 0.54
CA ALA A 112 -4.55 -30.27 1.18
C ALA A 112 -5.02 -29.22 0.16
N HIS A 113 -4.30 -29.10 -0.96
CA HIS A 113 -4.63 -28.18 -2.03
C HIS A 113 -5.99 -28.52 -2.68
N ALA A 114 -6.23 -29.81 -2.95
CA ALA A 114 -7.49 -30.29 -3.54
C ALA A 114 -8.70 -30.10 -2.61
N ARG A 115 -8.55 -30.32 -1.30
CA ARG A 115 -9.62 -30.04 -0.32
C ARG A 115 -9.97 -28.56 -0.29
N MET A 116 -8.98 -27.68 -0.36
CA MET A 116 -9.22 -26.24 -0.30
C MET A 116 -9.82 -25.67 -1.59
N THR A 117 -9.43 -26.17 -2.76
CA THR A 117 -10.10 -25.80 -4.02
C THR A 117 -11.55 -26.28 -4.05
N ALA A 118 -11.85 -27.47 -3.51
CA ALA A 118 -13.23 -27.96 -3.36
C ALA A 118 -14.08 -27.09 -2.42
N ILE A 119 -13.51 -26.63 -1.29
CA ILE A 119 -14.21 -25.74 -0.35
C ILE A 119 -14.47 -24.36 -0.98
N ASN A 120 -13.51 -23.80 -1.72
CA ASN A 120 -13.69 -22.52 -2.41
C ASN A 120 -14.67 -22.60 -3.59
N GLN A 121 -14.79 -23.75 -4.26
CA GLN A 121 -15.81 -23.95 -5.31
C GLN A 121 -17.23 -24.11 -4.72
N SER A 122 -17.36 -24.74 -3.55
CA SER A 122 -18.64 -24.84 -2.83
C SER A 122 -19.18 -23.48 -2.37
N SER A 123 -18.32 -22.47 -2.18
CA SER A 123 -18.73 -21.11 -1.79
C SER A 123 -19.18 -20.23 -2.96
N ASN A 124 -18.93 -20.62 -4.22
CA ASN A 124 -19.32 -19.87 -5.43
C ASN A 124 -20.49 -20.54 -6.19
N GLY A 125 -21.16 -21.54 -5.61
CA GLY A 125 -22.20 -22.34 -6.25
C GLY A 125 -23.62 -22.10 -5.73
N ILE A 126 -23.93 -20.89 -5.25
CA ILE A 126 -25.29 -20.53 -4.85
C ILE A 126 -25.72 -19.23 -5.56
N ASP A 127 -25.76 -19.24 -6.88
CA ASP A 127 -26.70 -18.41 -7.64
C ASP A 127 -26.76 -18.94 -9.08
N GLU A 128 -27.96 -18.92 -9.66
CA GLU A 128 -28.33 -19.49 -10.97
C GLU A 128 -28.43 -21.02 -11.03
N LEU A 129 -29.52 -21.57 -10.51
CA LEU A 129 -30.31 -22.62 -11.19
C LEU A 129 -31.72 -22.65 -10.56
N SER A 130 -32.48 -21.58 -10.77
CA SER A 130 -33.96 -21.61 -10.64
C SER A 130 -34.55 -21.13 -11.96
N LEU A 131 -34.45 -21.98 -12.98
CA LEU A 131 -35.27 -21.88 -14.18
C LEU A 131 -36.59 -22.58 -13.86
N ASP A 132 -37.60 -21.79 -13.46
CA ASP A 132 -38.99 -22.23 -13.38
C ASP A 132 -39.44 -22.76 -14.76
N PRO A 133 -40.08 -23.95 -14.84
CA PRO A 133 -40.46 -24.55 -16.12
C PRO A 133 -41.77 -24.01 -16.70
N ASP A 134 -42.45 -23.05 -16.07
CA ASP A 134 -43.77 -22.57 -16.51
C ASP A 134 -43.85 -21.05 -16.62
N SER A 135 -43.56 -20.50 -17.81
CA SER A 135 -44.11 -19.21 -18.23
C SER A 135 -44.20 -19.13 -19.77
N PRO A 136 -45.37 -18.80 -20.32
CA PRO A 136 -45.64 -18.90 -21.76
C PRO A 136 -45.01 -17.75 -22.55
N SER A 137 -44.51 -18.11 -23.73
CA SER A 137 -43.99 -17.24 -24.78
C SER A 137 -44.99 -16.16 -25.21
N LEU A 138 -44.65 -14.89 -24.96
CA LEU A 138 -45.33 -13.75 -25.58
C LEU A 138 -44.60 -13.36 -26.88
N SER A 139 -45.06 -13.97 -27.97
CA SER A 139 -44.99 -13.38 -29.31
C SER A 139 -45.91 -12.16 -29.36
N ALA A 140 -45.38 -10.94 -29.43
CA ALA A 140 -46.06 -9.79 -30.04
C ALA A 140 -45.14 -8.55 -30.12
N ALA A 141 -45.30 -7.81 -31.22
CA ALA A 141 -44.81 -6.45 -31.48
C ALA A 141 -43.37 -6.28 -32.03
N VAL A 142 -43.16 -6.79 -33.24
CA VAL A 142 -42.45 -6.01 -34.28
C VAL A 142 -43.21 -6.16 -35.60
N ALA A 143 -44.04 -5.15 -35.91
CA ALA A 143 -44.42 -4.71 -37.26
C ALA A 143 -45.13 -3.36 -37.12
#